data_AF-A0A916MLU2-F1
#
_entry.id   AF-A0A916MLU2-F1
#
_cell.length_a   1.000
_cell.length_b   1.000
_cell.length_c   1.000
_cell.angle_alpha   90.00
_cell.angle_beta   90.00
_cell.angle_gamma   90.00
#
_symmetry.space_group_name_H-M   'P 1'
#
loop_
_entity.id
_entity.type
_entity.pdbx_description
1 polymer ?
#
loop_
_entity_poly.entity_id
_entity_poly.type
_entity_poly.pdbx_seq_one_letter_code
_entity_poly.pdbx_strand_id
1 'polypeptide(L)'
;MRHTWHNILAILDGQTVPIRTDQRTQRGLRGQSLVEMTLTLPILLLMVMFLAELGLMANNYLIIMDLVREMGRRGSTMTPTLWPDNEARNYNRLDCDVNAAYFDLEDNNGQERRVPRGKSVLDSYGYAIGQDGTYNYFDAVACQGLKSMDPMLFEDMSSWGSDGTTDPNGLNYQKNDIVVSAISYTQMDYTNAANLLPAGGAVDPGNILPPSDIWITVTGRWPLENRYCKVAGSAPGVGDNRDPFDWKRSEYYTFWKNAPAAFDTDELSGTAGTMRGLLGPGNSQGIRGFVFTGKSDAGDGCIGSRFPVQEVERRLNQDFSTNAIAKKVRSGGMVIVEFWWQHQLLFAGPIYHLFNQQGTPEESQPMLYVFGIFPAIGAEPTATPVR
;
A
#
# COMPACT_ATOMS: atom_id res chain seq x y z
N MET A 1 -34.91 -43.20 -49.40
CA MET A 1 -34.43 -42.70 -48.09
C MET A 1 -32.96 -43.00 -47.77
N ARG A 2 -32.32 -44.08 -48.26
CA ARG A 2 -30.86 -44.31 -48.04
C ARG A 2 -29.95 -43.27 -48.73
N HIS A 3 -30.38 -42.74 -49.86
CA HIS A 3 -29.56 -41.82 -50.67
C HIS A 3 -29.49 -40.40 -50.12
N THR A 4 -30.51 -39.96 -49.38
CA THR A 4 -30.53 -38.65 -48.71
C THR A 4 -29.64 -38.63 -47.48
N TRP A 5 -29.49 -39.75 -46.78
CA TRP A 5 -28.63 -39.86 -45.59
C TRP A 5 -27.14 -39.82 -45.93
N HIS A 6 -26.72 -40.39 -47.06
CA HIS A 6 -25.32 -40.31 -47.51
C HIS A 6 -24.93 -38.88 -47.90
N ASN A 7 -25.87 -38.11 -48.46
CA ASN A 7 -25.61 -36.72 -48.82
C ASN A 7 -25.51 -35.80 -47.59
N ILE A 8 -26.26 -36.09 -46.53
CA ILE A 8 -26.18 -35.34 -45.26
C ILE A 8 -24.87 -35.64 -44.52
N LEU A 9 -24.45 -36.92 -44.49
CA LEU A 9 -23.15 -37.29 -43.92
C LEU A 9 -21.97 -36.66 -44.67
N ALA A 10 -22.02 -36.63 -46.01
CA ALA A 10 -20.98 -35.99 -46.82
C ALA A 10 -20.87 -34.47 -46.59
N ILE A 11 -22.00 -33.80 -46.30
CA ILE A 11 -22.02 -32.37 -45.97
C ILE A 11 -21.45 -32.12 -44.57
N LEU A 12 -21.75 -32.99 -43.59
CA LEU A 12 -21.22 -32.88 -42.24
C LEU A 12 -19.71 -33.20 -42.16
N ASP A 13 -19.19 -34.03 -43.05
CA ASP A 13 -17.75 -34.30 -43.22
C ASP A 13 -16.99 -33.21 -44.01
N GLY A 14 -17.66 -32.11 -44.36
CA GLY A 14 -17.04 -30.98 -45.07
C GLY A 14 -16.74 -31.24 -46.55
N GLN A 15 -17.29 -32.30 -47.16
CA GLN A 15 -17.17 -32.53 -48.60
C GLN A 15 -18.20 -31.68 -49.33
N THR A 16 -17.75 -30.60 -49.97
CA THR A 16 -18.60 -29.79 -50.84
C THR A 16 -18.94 -30.57 -52.11
N VAL A 17 -20.24 -30.72 -52.39
CA VAL A 17 -20.76 -31.35 -53.60
C VAL A 17 -20.20 -30.61 -54.82
N PRO A 18 -19.49 -31.28 -55.76
CA PRO A 18 -18.87 -30.60 -56.90
C PRO A 18 -19.94 -30.18 -57.91
N ILE A 19 -20.42 -28.94 -57.78
CA ILE A 19 -20.99 -28.21 -58.91
C ILE A 19 -19.83 -27.99 -59.90
N ARG A 20 -20.08 -28.27 -61.17
CA ARG A 20 -19.11 -28.26 -62.28
C ARG A 20 -18.58 -26.83 -62.54
N THR A 21 -17.73 -26.33 -61.65
CA THR A 21 -16.95 -25.10 -61.78
C THR A 21 -15.47 -25.47 -61.91
N ASP A 22 -14.78 -24.78 -62.80
CA ASP A 22 -13.41 -25.03 -63.24
C ASP A 22 -12.44 -25.47 -62.13
N GLN A 23 -11.68 -26.55 -62.37
CA GLN A 23 -10.62 -27.04 -61.47
C GLN A 23 -9.54 -25.98 -61.13
N ARG A 24 -9.45 -24.88 -61.89
CA ARG A 24 -8.53 -23.77 -61.58
C ARG A 24 -8.97 -22.94 -60.38
N THR A 25 -10.27 -22.77 -60.13
CA THR A 25 -10.78 -22.00 -58.98
C THR A 25 -10.69 -22.78 -57.67
N GLN A 26 -10.75 -24.11 -57.70
CA GLN A 26 -10.59 -24.96 -56.50
C GLN A 26 -9.17 -24.98 -55.91
N ARG A 27 -8.11 -24.75 -56.71
CA ARG A 27 -6.73 -24.65 -56.18
C ARG A 27 -6.50 -23.34 -55.40
N GLY A 28 -7.20 -22.27 -55.75
CA GLY A 28 -7.12 -21.00 -55.01
C GLY A 28 -7.75 -21.06 -53.62
N LEU A 29 -8.87 -21.78 -53.49
CA LEU A 29 -9.62 -21.88 -52.23
C LEU A 29 -8.88 -22.65 -51.12
N ARG A 30 -8.05 -23.66 -51.48
CA ARG A 30 -7.25 -24.41 -50.49
C ARG A 30 -6.08 -23.60 -49.92
N GLY A 31 -5.53 -22.66 -50.68
CA GLY A 31 -4.47 -21.78 -50.19
C GLY A 31 -4.97 -20.71 -49.22
N GLN A 32 -6.18 -20.19 -49.45
CA GLN A 32 -6.77 -19.14 -48.62
C GLN A 32 -7.10 -19.61 -47.19
N SER A 33 -7.68 -20.81 -47.03
CA SER A 33 -7.98 -21.37 -45.71
C SER A 33 -6.72 -21.57 -44.86
N LEU A 34 -5.59 -21.93 -45.47
CA LEU A 34 -4.32 -22.08 -44.77
C LEU A 34 -3.80 -20.72 -44.29
N VAL A 35 -3.87 -19.68 -45.14
CA VAL A 35 -3.48 -18.31 -44.77
C VAL A 35 -4.33 -17.76 -43.62
N GLU A 36 -5.66 -17.93 -43.70
CA GLU A 36 -6.57 -17.47 -42.64
C GLU A 36 -6.32 -18.20 -41.32
N MET A 37 -6.06 -19.51 -41.33
CA MET A 37 -5.71 -20.25 -40.12
C MET A 37 -4.35 -19.81 -39.55
N THR A 38 -3.34 -19.60 -40.39
CA THR A 38 -2.01 -19.15 -39.93
C THR A 38 -2.04 -17.74 -39.34
N LEU A 39 -2.98 -16.89 -39.76
CA LEU A 39 -3.12 -15.52 -39.25
C LEU A 39 -3.99 -15.48 -37.99
N THR A 40 -5.07 -16.28 -37.93
CA THR A 40 -6.01 -16.27 -36.79
C THR A 40 -5.52 -17.08 -35.58
N LEU A 41 -4.83 -18.19 -35.80
CA LEU A 41 -4.31 -19.04 -34.72
C LEU A 41 -3.42 -18.30 -33.71
N PRO A 42 -2.39 -17.51 -34.10
CA PRO A 42 -1.56 -16.80 -33.13
C PRO A 42 -2.35 -15.76 -32.34
N ILE A 43 -3.35 -15.12 -32.95
CA ILE A 43 -4.23 -14.17 -32.26
C ILE A 43 -5.07 -14.89 -31.20
N LEU A 44 -5.66 -16.03 -31.54
CA LEU A 44 -6.43 -16.84 -30.59
C LEU A 44 -5.56 -17.35 -29.44
N LEU A 45 -4.33 -17.81 -29.72
CA LEU A 45 -3.40 -18.23 -28.68
C LEU A 45 -3.02 -17.08 -27.74
N LEU A 46 -2.77 -15.89 -28.29
CA LEU A 46 -2.50 -14.68 -27.49
C LEU A 46 -3.70 -14.35 -26.59
N MET A 47 -4.93 -14.40 -27.12
CA MET A 47 -6.15 -14.18 -26.32
C MET A 47 -6.29 -15.18 -25.18
N VAL A 48 -6.03 -16.47 -25.43
CA VAL A 48 -6.10 -17.51 -24.39
C VAL A 48 -5.01 -17.32 -23.33
N MET A 49 -3.78 -16.99 -23.74
CA MET A 49 -2.68 -16.68 -22.80
C MET A 49 -3.03 -15.48 -21.92
N PHE A 50 -3.60 -14.42 -22.50
CA PHE A 50 -4.01 -13.24 -21.77
C PHE A 50 -5.15 -13.53 -20.78
N LEU A 51 -6.15 -14.33 -21.17
CA LEU A 51 -7.22 -14.76 -20.27
C LEU A 51 -6.69 -15.62 -19.12
N ALA A 52 -5.74 -16.51 -19.38
CA ALA A 52 -5.08 -17.30 -18.34
C ALA A 52 -4.30 -16.41 -17.36
N GLU A 53 -3.54 -15.43 -17.87
CA GLU A 53 -2.82 -14.45 -17.06
C GLU A 53 -3.76 -13.63 -16.17
N LEU A 54 -4.86 -13.12 -16.73
CA LEU A 54 -5.89 -12.41 -15.97
C LEU A 54 -6.53 -13.29 -14.88
N GLY A 55 -6.74 -14.59 -15.16
CA GLY A 55 -7.25 -15.53 -14.17
C GLY A 55 -6.29 -15.70 -12.98
N LEU A 56 -4.99 -15.79 -13.25
CA LEU A 56 -3.96 -15.88 -12.21
C LEU A 56 -3.84 -14.57 -11.43
N MET A 57 -3.84 -13.42 -12.10
CA MET A 57 -3.81 -12.10 -11.46
C MET A 57 -5.06 -11.89 -10.57
N ALA A 58 -6.24 -12.31 -11.02
CA ALA A 58 -7.46 -12.24 -10.23
C ALA A 58 -7.39 -13.15 -8.99
N ASN A 59 -6.84 -14.36 -9.12
CA ASN A 59 -6.61 -15.26 -7.99
C ASN A 59 -5.66 -14.64 -6.94
N ASN A 60 -4.54 -14.07 -7.39
CA ASN A 60 -3.58 -13.39 -6.51
C ASN A 60 -4.22 -12.17 -5.82
N TYR A 61 -5.06 -11.42 -6.52
CA TYR A 61 -5.81 -10.31 -5.94
C TYR A 61 -6.78 -10.75 -4.83
N LEU A 62 -7.48 -11.89 -5.00
CA LEU A 62 -8.34 -12.46 -3.96
C LEU A 62 -7.54 -12.86 -2.72
N ILE A 63 -6.38 -13.51 -2.91
CA ILE A 63 -5.49 -13.90 -1.82
C ILE A 63 -5.02 -12.67 -1.05
N ILE A 64 -4.58 -11.61 -1.75
CA ILE A 64 -4.14 -10.36 -1.11
C ILE A 64 -5.30 -9.70 -0.33
N MET A 65 -6.53 -9.72 -0.84
CA MET A 65 -7.67 -9.19 -0.10
C MET A 65 -7.93 -9.94 1.20
N ASP A 66 -7.84 -11.27 1.19
CA ASP A 66 -8.01 -12.08 2.40
C ASP A 66 -6.84 -11.90 3.38
N LEU A 67 -5.63 -11.74 2.86
CA LEU A 67 -4.44 -11.39 3.62
C LEU A 67 -4.61 -10.06 4.37
N VAL A 68 -5.02 -8.99 3.68
CA VAL A 68 -5.24 -7.67 4.31
C VAL A 68 -6.31 -7.75 5.39
N ARG A 69 -7.35 -8.57 5.20
CA ARG A 69 -8.37 -8.83 6.23
C ARG A 69 -7.80 -9.53 7.46
N GLU A 70 -6.95 -10.52 7.25
CA GLU A 70 -6.37 -11.30 8.35
C GLU A 70 -5.32 -10.48 9.14
N MET A 71 -4.52 -9.68 8.44
CA MET A 71 -3.66 -8.66 9.04
C MET A 71 -4.48 -7.65 9.85
N GLY A 72 -5.56 -7.14 9.28
CA GLY A 72 -6.51 -6.25 9.94
C GLY A 72 -7.05 -6.85 11.23
N ARG A 73 -7.55 -8.10 11.16
CA ARG A 73 -8.05 -8.84 12.32
C ARG A 73 -6.99 -8.97 13.42
N ARG A 74 -5.73 -9.25 13.05
CA ARG A 74 -4.62 -9.31 14.01
C ARG A 74 -4.37 -7.94 14.65
N GLY A 75 -4.26 -6.89 13.85
CA GLY A 75 -4.02 -5.52 14.30
C GLY A 75 -5.16 -4.99 15.17
N SER A 76 -6.40 -5.41 14.92
CA SER A 76 -7.57 -5.07 15.73
C SER A 76 -7.52 -5.65 17.14
N THR A 77 -6.90 -6.82 17.33
CA THR A 77 -6.86 -7.54 18.62
C THR A 77 -5.69 -7.17 19.51
N MET A 78 -4.71 -6.44 19.00
CA MET A 78 -3.48 -6.11 19.70
C MET A 78 -3.44 -4.62 20.08
N THR A 79 -2.48 -4.26 20.92
CA THR A 79 -2.32 -2.89 21.43
C THR A 79 -1.06 -2.24 20.87
N PRO A 80 -1.17 -1.28 19.95
CA PRO A 80 -0.01 -0.62 19.34
C PRO A 80 0.74 0.29 20.31
N THR A 81 0.09 0.77 21.37
CA THR A 81 0.71 1.65 22.38
C THR A 81 1.71 0.96 23.29
N LEU A 82 1.73 -0.38 23.29
CA LEU A 82 2.71 -1.17 24.04
C LEU A 82 4.01 -1.39 23.26
N TRP A 83 4.07 -0.98 21.99
CA TRP A 83 5.27 -1.10 21.18
C TRP A 83 6.34 -0.11 21.67
N PRO A 84 7.55 -0.58 22.05
CA PRO A 84 8.63 0.31 22.46
C PRO A 84 9.08 1.23 21.31
N ASP A 85 9.11 2.54 21.55
CA ASP A 85 9.45 3.52 20.52
C ASP A 85 10.76 3.19 19.79
N ASN A 86 11.79 2.80 20.54
CA ASN A 86 13.12 2.46 20.02
C ASN A 86 13.14 1.20 19.12
N GLU A 87 12.13 0.34 19.20
CA GLU A 87 12.00 -0.84 18.34
C GLU A 87 11.34 -0.49 17.00
N ALA A 88 10.62 0.64 16.89
CA ALA A 88 9.92 0.98 15.64
C ALA A 88 10.87 1.28 14.46
N ARG A 89 12.11 1.66 14.76
CA ARG A 89 13.19 1.87 13.78
C ARG A 89 14.06 0.64 13.57
N ASN A 90 13.81 -0.42 14.32
CA ASN A 90 14.50 -1.67 14.16
C ASN A 90 13.83 -2.46 13.04
N TYR A 91 14.50 -2.57 11.89
CA TYR A 91 14.07 -3.40 10.77
C TYR A 91 14.75 -4.77 10.79
N ASN A 92 15.60 -5.01 11.79
CA ASN A 92 16.34 -6.24 11.94
C ASN A 92 15.37 -7.33 12.42
N ARG A 93 14.82 -8.02 11.42
CA ARG A 93 13.91 -9.15 11.52
C ARG A 93 12.50 -8.78 11.97
N LEU A 94 11.53 -8.95 11.07
CA LEU A 94 10.27 -9.47 11.56
C LEU A 94 10.61 -10.80 12.23
N ASP A 95 10.26 -10.95 13.50
CA ASP A 95 10.43 -12.21 14.24
C ASP A 95 9.66 -13.40 13.61
N CYS A 96 8.94 -13.20 12.48
CA CYS A 96 8.33 -14.29 11.72
C CYS A 96 9.33 -15.37 11.35
N ASP A 97 10.55 -14.96 10.96
CA ASP A 97 11.57 -15.86 10.41
C ASP A 97 12.37 -16.57 11.51
N VAL A 98 12.15 -16.22 12.79
CA VAL A 98 12.87 -16.80 13.94
C VAL A 98 12.04 -17.92 14.57
N ASN A 99 10.72 -17.81 14.53
CA ASN A 99 9.84 -18.73 15.22
C ASN A 99 9.05 -19.60 14.25
N ALA A 100 9.66 -20.72 13.86
CA ALA A 100 9.04 -21.76 13.05
C ALA A 100 7.68 -22.22 13.61
N ALA A 101 7.45 -22.13 14.94
CA ALA A 101 6.18 -22.53 15.55
C ALA A 101 5.00 -21.60 15.16
N TYR A 102 5.27 -20.35 14.77
CA TYR A 102 4.22 -19.39 14.45
C TYR A 102 4.05 -19.16 12.95
N PHE A 103 5.13 -19.21 12.16
CA PHE A 103 5.08 -18.76 10.77
C PHE A 103 5.64 -19.74 9.73
N ASP A 104 6.37 -20.79 10.14
CA ASP A 104 6.99 -21.80 9.25
C ASP A 104 7.68 -21.21 8.00
N LEU A 105 8.20 -19.98 8.14
CA LEU A 105 9.07 -19.36 7.16
C LEU A 105 10.46 -19.91 7.45
N GLU A 106 11.07 -20.57 6.46
CA GLU A 106 12.39 -21.21 6.62
C GLU A 106 13.38 -20.22 7.28
N ASP A 107 14.05 -20.70 8.34
CA ASP A 107 14.99 -19.90 9.13
C ASP A 107 16.05 -19.26 8.22
N ASN A 108 16.42 -18.03 8.55
CA ASN A 108 17.54 -17.29 8.00
C ASN A 108 18.82 -18.15 7.84
N ASN A 109 19.05 -19.08 8.77
CA ASN A 109 20.19 -20.00 8.70
C ASN A 109 20.16 -20.98 7.52
N GLY A 110 18.99 -21.29 6.95
CA GLY A 110 18.84 -22.16 5.77
C GLY A 110 18.95 -21.42 4.43
N GLN A 111 18.70 -20.10 4.42
CA GLN A 111 18.65 -19.29 3.20
C GLN A 111 19.79 -18.25 3.08
N GLU A 112 20.76 -18.26 4.00
CA GLU A 112 21.91 -17.32 4.06
C GLU A 112 21.53 -15.82 4.04
N ARG A 113 20.32 -15.47 4.49
CA ARG A 113 19.77 -14.09 4.43
C ARG A 113 20.28 -13.21 5.57
N ARG A 114 21.58 -12.89 5.55
CA ARG A 114 22.21 -12.09 6.63
C ARG A 114 21.73 -10.64 6.71
N VAL A 115 21.00 -10.15 5.70
CA VAL A 115 20.48 -8.78 5.67
C VAL A 115 19.00 -8.75 5.97
N PRO A 116 18.57 -7.88 6.90
CA PRO A 116 17.16 -7.54 6.99
C PRO A 116 16.60 -6.86 5.73
N ARG A 117 15.33 -7.15 5.51
CA ARG A 117 14.50 -6.69 4.41
C ARG A 117 14.54 -5.16 4.24
N GLY A 118 14.65 -4.68 3.00
CA GLY A 118 14.64 -3.23 2.72
C GLY A 118 15.87 -2.40 3.15
N LYS A 119 16.94 -3.01 3.68
CA LYS A 119 18.07 -2.31 4.34
C LYS A 119 18.54 -1.02 3.68
N SER A 120 18.92 -1.06 2.41
CA SER A 120 19.56 0.08 1.73
C SER A 120 18.64 1.31 1.67
N VAL A 121 17.34 1.07 1.51
CA VAL A 121 16.34 2.13 1.51
C VAL A 121 16.11 2.59 2.94
N LEU A 122 15.80 1.68 3.86
CA LEU A 122 15.47 2.00 5.25
C LEU A 122 16.61 2.74 6.00
N ASP A 123 17.88 2.38 5.75
CA ASP A 123 19.04 3.08 6.34
C ASP A 123 19.06 4.57 6.01
N SER A 124 18.69 4.94 4.78
CA SER A 124 18.64 6.35 4.36
C SER A 124 17.56 7.14 5.11
N TYR A 125 16.57 6.43 5.67
CA TYR A 125 15.49 6.95 6.51
C TYR A 125 15.79 6.81 8.01
N GLY A 126 17.03 6.45 8.39
CA GLY A 126 17.47 6.39 9.78
C GLY A 126 16.96 5.18 10.56
N TYR A 127 16.44 4.18 9.86
CA TYR A 127 16.24 2.86 10.43
C TYR A 127 17.62 2.24 10.71
N ALA A 128 17.71 1.41 11.76
CA ALA A 128 18.96 0.76 12.12
C ALA A 128 18.75 -0.74 12.37
N ILE A 129 19.81 -1.50 12.13
CA ILE A 129 19.93 -2.89 12.56
C ILE A 129 19.98 -2.87 14.10
N GLY A 130 18.86 -3.17 14.75
CA GLY A 130 18.78 -3.32 16.21
C GLY A 130 19.05 -4.76 16.66
N GLN A 131 19.12 -4.96 17.98
CA GLN A 131 19.14 -6.31 18.56
C GLN A 131 17.79 -6.99 18.29
N ASP A 132 17.79 -8.31 18.11
CA ASP A 132 16.56 -9.09 18.01
C ASP A 132 15.68 -8.76 19.22
N GLY A 133 14.55 -8.11 18.94
CA GLY A 133 13.64 -7.58 19.94
C GLY A 133 12.63 -8.63 20.37
N THR A 134 11.58 -8.17 21.05
CA THR A 134 10.43 -9.03 21.32
C THR A 134 9.42 -8.83 20.19
N TYR A 135 8.97 -9.90 19.56
CA TYR A 135 7.84 -9.89 18.62
C TYR A 135 6.67 -9.07 19.17
N ASN A 136 6.40 -7.93 18.55
CA ASN A 136 5.44 -6.95 19.05
C ASN A 136 4.32 -6.66 18.02
N TYR A 137 3.50 -5.63 18.23
CA TYR A 137 2.35 -5.23 17.39
C TYR A 137 2.57 -5.25 15.86
N PHE A 138 3.48 -4.44 15.32
CA PHE A 138 3.66 -4.28 13.87
C PHE A 138 4.22 -5.52 13.20
N ASP A 139 5.21 -6.17 13.82
CA ASP A 139 5.70 -7.47 13.37
C ASP A 139 4.57 -8.49 13.33
N ALA A 140 3.75 -8.52 14.36
CA ALA A 140 2.68 -9.48 14.45
C ALA A 140 1.65 -9.35 13.34
N VAL A 141 1.32 -8.12 12.97
CA VAL A 141 0.42 -7.82 11.86
C VAL A 141 1.07 -8.22 10.53
N ALA A 142 2.32 -7.83 10.29
CA ALA A 142 3.03 -8.16 9.06
C ALA A 142 3.24 -9.68 8.88
N CYS A 143 3.70 -10.38 9.93
CA CYS A 143 3.89 -11.82 9.92
C CYS A 143 2.60 -12.59 9.65
N GLN A 144 1.49 -12.14 10.25
CA GLN A 144 0.20 -12.74 10.00
C GLN A 144 -0.22 -12.60 8.53
N GLY A 145 0.13 -11.48 7.90
CA GLY A 145 -0.03 -11.31 6.46
C GLY A 145 0.80 -12.32 5.68
N LEU A 146 2.12 -12.32 5.89
CA LEU A 146 3.04 -13.21 5.17
C LEU A 146 2.65 -14.69 5.24
N LYS A 147 2.14 -15.15 6.39
CA LYS A 147 1.63 -16.52 6.57
C LYS A 147 0.43 -16.85 5.68
N SER A 148 -0.44 -15.87 5.48
CA SER A 148 -1.67 -16.02 4.70
C SER A 148 -1.44 -15.87 3.19
N MET A 149 -0.19 -15.74 2.74
CA MET A 149 0.13 -15.57 1.32
C MET A 149 0.12 -16.87 0.52
N ASP A 150 0.33 -18.04 1.14
CA ASP A 150 0.45 -19.33 0.46
C ASP A 150 -0.69 -19.54 -0.57
N PRO A 151 -0.38 -19.75 -1.87
CA PRO A 151 0.91 -20.10 -2.49
C PRO A 151 1.76 -18.95 -3.03
N MET A 152 1.36 -17.70 -2.79
CA MET A 152 2.15 -16.53 -3.20
C MET A 152 3.39 -16.38 -2.32
N LEU A 153 4.47 -15.90 -2.93
CA LEU A 153 5.70 -15.59 -2.22
C LEU A 153 5.82 -14.07 -2.03
N PHE A 154 6.20 -13.66 -0.81
CA PHE A 154 6.66 -12.30 -0.55
C PHE A 154 8.13 -12.21 -0.93
N GLU A 155 8.35 -11.91 -2.20
CA GLU A 155 9.68 -11.66 -2.71
C GLU A 155 10.08 -10.23 -2.31
N ASP A 156 11.20 -10.11 -1.61
CA ASP A 156 11.74 -8.81 -1.18
C ASP A 156 13.24 -8.70 -1.50
N MET A 157 13.76 -9.67 -2.24
CA MET A 157 15.19 -9.77 -2.44
C MET A 157 15.49 -10.10 -3.90
N SER A 158 16.32 -9.26 -4.52
CA SER A 158 17.37 -9.83 -5.35
C SER A 158 18.25 -10.69 -4.45
N SER A 159 18.68 -11.85 -4.92
CA SER A 159 19.57 -12.75 -4.18
C SER A 159 20.78 -11.97 -3.65
N TRP A 160 20.83 -11.56 -2.38
CA TRP A 160 21.93 -10.76 -1.85
C TRP A 160 23.27 -11.42 -2.16
N GLY A 161 24.32 -10.62 -2.36
CA GLY A 161 25.67 -11.14 -2.55
C GLY A 161 26.04 -12.13 -1.43
N SER A 162 27.01 -13.00 -1.67
CA SER A 162 27.48 -13.98 -0.67
C SER A 162 27.96 -13.35 0.65
N ASP A 163 28.22 -12.04 0.64
CA ASP A 163 28.56 -11.27 1.84
C ASP A 163 27.33 -10.93 2.70
N GLY A 164 26.13 -11.11 2.15
CA GLY A 164 24.88 -10.65 2.73
C GLY A 164 25.00 -9.19 3.11
N THR A 165 25.53 -8.34 2.23
CA THR A 165 25.55 -6.87 2.39
C THR A 165 25.55 -6.14 1.05
N THR A 166 26.05 -6.78 -0.02
CA THR A 166 26.07 -6.19 -1.35
C THR A 166 24.80 -6.56 -2.09
N ASP A 167 24.01 -5.54 -2.43
CA ASP A 167 22.99 -5.64 -3.49
C ASP A 167 23.71 -6.03 -4.79
N PRO A 168 23.54 -7.27 -5.31
CA PRO A 168 24.45 -7.82 -6.32
C PRO A 168 24.42 -7.06 -7.64
N ASN A 169 23.34 -6.33 -7.91
CA ASN A 169 23.13 -5.71 -9.21
C ASN A 169 22.63 -4.26 -9.13
N GLY A 170 22.19 -3.74 -7.98
CA GLY A 170 21.53 -2.42 -7.93
C GLY A 170 20.23 -2.37 -8.75
N LEU A 171 19.77 -3.50 -9.26
CA LEU A 171 18.56 -3.70 -10.05
C LEU A 171 17.43 -4.16 -9.11
N ASN A 172 17.18 -3.39 -8.06
CA ASN A 172 16.30 -3.79 -6.96
C ASN A 172 14.89 -3.23 -7.15
N TYR A 173 14.10 -3.86 -8.01
CA TYR A 173 12.81 -3.32 -8.46
C TYR A 173 11.59 -4.14 -8.07
N GLN A 174 11.67 -4.99 -7.05
CA GLN A 174 10.45 -5.48 -6.44
C GLN A 174 9.88 -4.41 -5.51
N LYS A 175 8.69 -3.93 -5.87
CA LYS A 175 7.94 -2.90 -5.13
C LYS A 175 7.01 -3.53 -4.09
N ASN A 176 7.33 -4.75 -3.65
CA ASN A 176 6.56 -5.45 -2.64
C ASN A 176 6.80 -4.77 -1.30
N ASP A 177 5.72 -4.43 -0.60
CA ASP A 177 5.81 -3.78 0.69
C ASP A 177 4.56 -4.04 1.52
N ILE A 178 4.72 -3.90 2.83
CA ILE A 178 3.65 -3.97 3.80
C ILE A 178 3.72 -2.70 4.63
N VAL A 179 2.62 -1.98 4.70
CA VAL A 179 2.51 -0.82 5.59
C VAL A 179 1.39 -1.05 6.59
N VAL A 180 1.69 -0.79 7.85
CA VAL A 180 0.75 -0.90 8.95
C VAL A 180 0.75 0.41 9.72
N SER A 181 -0.42 1.03 9.86
CA SER A 181 -0.60 2.25 10.63
C SER A 181 -1.69 2.06 11.66
N ALA A 182 -1.39 2.22 12.94
CA ALA A 182 -2.45 2.36 13.94
C ALA A 182 -2.74 3.84 14.18
N ILE A 183 -4.01 4.19 14.29
CA ILE A 183 -4.49 5.56 14.37
C ILE A 183 -5.50 5.67 15.50
N SER A 184 -5.31 6.67 16.35
CA SER A 184 -6.28 7.11 17.34
C SER A 184 -7.04 8.31 16.78
N TYR A 185 -8.34 8.35 16.95
CA TYR A 185 -9.17 9.50 16.58
C TYR A 185 -10.19 9.81 17.67
N THR A 186 -10.49 11.10 17.83
CA THR A 186 -11.53 11.56 18.75
C THR A 186 -12.54 12.40 18.00
N GLN A 187 -13.79 12.29 18.45
CA GLN A 187 -14.80 13.27 18.10
C GLN A 187 -14.51 14.55 18.89
N MET A 188 -14.45 15.68 18.19
CA MET A 188 -14.29 17.01 18.74
C MET A 188 -15.55 17.83 18.45
N ASP A 189 -16.01 18.57 19.45
CA ASP A 189 -17.15 19.47 19.36
C ASP A 189 -16.64 20.91 19.18
N TYR A 190 -16.95 21.49 18.02
CA TYR A 190 -16.61 22.83 17.58
C TYR A 190 -17.76 23.84 17.76
N THR A 191 -18.92 23.45 18.34
CA THR A 191 -20.03 24.37 18.66
C THR A 191 -19.55 25.61 19.43
N ASN A 192 -18.58 25.40 20.32
CA ASN A 192 -17.94 26.44 21.11
C ASN A 192 -16.46 26.54 20.75
N ALA A 193 -16.15 26.94 19.51
CA ALA A 193 -14.78 27.21 19.08
C ALA A 193 -14.00 28.10 20.07
N ALA A 194 -14.70 28.98 20.80
CA ALA A 194 -14.14 29.80 21.89
C ALA A 194 -13.48 29.00 23.04
N ASN A 195 -13.89 27.75 23.28
CA ASN A 195 -13.30 26.87 24.30
C ASN A 195 -12.11 26.05 23.78
N LEU A 196 -11.96 25.95 22.46
CA LEU A 196 -10.80 25.30 21.81
C LEU A 196 -9.65 26.29 21.61
N LEU A 197 -9.95 27.59 21.71
CA LEU A 197 -8.95 28.64 21.71
C LEU A 197 -8.30 28.73 23.11
N PRO A 198 -6.97 28.86 23.19
CA PRO A 198 -6.32 29.26 24.42
C PRO A 198 -6.87 30.65 24.80
N ALA A 199 -6.90 31.02 26.08
CA ALA A 199 -7.35 32.34 26.50
C ALA A 199 -6.59 33.44 25.71
N GLY A 200 -7.28 34.10 24.77
CA GLY A 200 -6.72 35.14 23.89
C GLY A 200 -6.37 34.74 22.45
N GLY A 201 -6.61 33.50 22.02
CA GLY A 201 -6.45 33.10 20.62
C GLY A 201 -7.60 33.62 19.74
N ALA A 202 -7.28 34.28 18.62
CA ALA A 202 -8.28 34.63 17.61
C ALA A 202 -8.45 33.44 16.64
N VAL A 203 -9.70 33.04 16.38
CA VAL A 203 -10.02 32.16 15.23
C VAL A 203 -9.64 32.93 13.97
N ASP A 204 -8.85 32.34 13.08
CA ASP A 204 -8.60 32.93 11.76
C ASP A 204 -9.96 33.01 11.03
N PRO A 205 -10.49 34.22 10.74
CA PRO A 205 -11.80 34.39 10.11
C PRO A 205 -11.88 33.82 8.70
N GLY A 206 -10.74 33.41 8.12
CA GLY A 206 -10.70 32.69 6.85
C GLY A 206 -10.99 31.19 6.95
N ASN A 207 -10.73 30.56 8.08
CA ASN A 207 -10.88 29.11 8.17
C ASN A 207 -12.35 28.73 8.26
N ILE A 208 -12.82 28.08 7.20
CA ILE A 208 -14.13 27.46 7.12
C ILE A 208 -14.13 26.39 8.22
N LEU A 209 -14.72 26.73 9.37
CA LEU A 209 -15.11 25.74 10.35
C LEU A 209 -15.89 24.65 9.59
N PRO A 210 -15.63 23.37 9.87
CA PRO A 210 -16.40 22.32 9.23
C PRO A 210 -17.89 22.62 9.39
N PRO A 211 -18.71 22.38 8.35
CA PRO A 211 -20.12 22.77 8.35
C PRO A 211 -20.93 22.08 9.46
N SER A 212 -20.35 21.07 10.12
CA SER A 212 -20.83 20.51 11.37
C SER A 212 -20.05 21.03 12.57
N ASP A 213 -20.82 21.29 13.63
CA ASP A 213 -20.37 21.45 15.00
C ASP A 213 -19.54 20.29 15.56
N ILE A 214 -19.44 19.16 14.85
CA ILE A 214 -18.74 17.97 15.28
C ILE A 214 -17.81 17.52 14.15
N TRP A 215 -16.57 17.21 14.51
CA TRP A 215 -15.56 16.72 13.57
C TRP A 215 -14.76 15.59 14.20
N ILE A 216 -14.37 14.62 13.39
CA ILE A 216 -13.46 13.55 13.82
C ILE A 216 -12.04 13.99 13.50
N THR A 217 -11.23 14.11 14.54
CA THR A 217 -9.83 14.52 14.44
C THR A 217 -8.95 13.34 14.81
N VAL A 218 -7.94 13.07 14.00
CA VAL A 218 -6.90 12.10 14.35
C VAL A 218 -6.08 12.69 15.46
N THR A 219 -6.04 11.99 16.58
CA THR A 219 -5.34 12.42 17.80
C THR A 219 -4.00 11.76 17.97
N GLY A 220 -3.70 10.67 17.25
CA GLY A 220 -2.42 9.98 17.33
C GLY A 220 -2.25 8.96 16.22
N ARG A 221 -0.99 8.63 15.92
CA ARG A 221 -0.63 7.62 14.93
C ARG A 221 0.65 6.90 15.33
N TRP A 222 0.66 5.57 15.17
CA TRP A 222 1.78 4.69 15.51
C TRP A 222 2.32 3.95 14.29
N PRO A 223 3.62 3.57 14.31
CA PRO A 223 4.55 3.79 15.41
C PRO A 223 4.99 5.24 15.52
N LEU A 224 5.37 5.63 16.75
CA LEU A 224 5.80 6.99 17.02
C LEU A 224 7.16 7.25 16.35
N GLU A 225 8.18 6.41 16.44
CA GLU A 225 9.48 6.82 15.86
C GLU A 225 9.57 6.93 14.32
N ASN A 226 8.60 6.40 13.56
CA ASN A 226 8.55 6.50 12.08
C ASN A 226 7.68 7.68 11.60
N ARG A 227 7.60 8.71 12.45
CA ARG A 227 6.63 9.80 12.39
C ARG A 227 6.74 10.75 11.21
N TYR A 228 7.81 10.76 10.41
CA TYR A 228 7.95 11.76 9.36
C TYR A 228 8.62 11.21 8.12
N CYS A 229 8.23 11.74 6.96
CA CYS A 229 8.95 11.65 5.71
C CYS A 229 10.33 12.25 5.92
N LYS A 230 11.24 11.42 6.43
CA LYS A 230 12.62 11.80 6.55
C LYS A 230 13.12 11.98 5.12
N VAL A 231 13.56 13.19 4.78
CA VAL A 231 14.20 13.40 3.48
C VAL A 231 15.43 12.50 3.45
N ALA A 232 15.50 11.59 2.47
CA ALA A 232 16.60 10.66 2.32
C ALA A 232 17.95 11.40 2.45
N GLY A 233 18.84 10.92 3.32
CA GLY A 233 20.16 11.53 3.56
C GLY A 233 20.25 12.54 4.71
N SER A 234 19.15 12.85 5.40
CA SER A 234 19.22 13.59 6.67
C SER A 234 19.85 12.72 7.78
N ALA A 235 20.59 13.34 8.70
CA ALA A 235 21.35 12.60 9.72
C ALA A 235 20.43 11.77 10.66
N PRO A 236 20.86 10.61 11.18
CA PRO A 236 20.12 9.87 12.20
C PRO A 236 19.77 10.78 13.39
N GLY A 237 18.50 10.78 13.81
CA GLY A 237 18.03 11.68 14.87
C GLY A 237 17.67 13.10 14.43
N VAL A 238 17.94 13.49 13.18
CA VAL A 238 17.35 14.68 12.55
C VAL A 238 16.01 14.26 11.92
N GLY A 239 15.13 13.78 12.80
CA GLY A 239 13.72 13.64 12.52
C GLY A 239 13.00 14.86 13.06
N ASP A 240 11.86 15.16 12.48
CA ASP A 240 10.99 16.17 13.02
C ASP A 240 10.54 15.76 14.44
N ASN A 241 10.84 16.64 15.41
CA ASN A 241 10.58 16.47 16.84
C ASN A 241 9.13 16.86 17.22
N ARG A 242 8.29 17.19 16.23
CA ARG A 242 6.88 17.51 16.46
C ARG A 242 6.15 16.31 17.09
N ASP A 243 5.25 16.64 18.01
CA ASP A 243 4.43 15.66 18.69
C ASP A 243 3.35 15.13 17.70
N PRO A 244 3.29 13.81 17.44
CA PRO A 244 2.29 13.20 16.55
C PRO A 244 0.87 13.28 17.09
N PHE A 245 0.75 13.60 18.39
CA PHE A 245 -0.51 13.84 19.06
C PHE A 245 -0.87 15.32 19.06
N ASP A 246 -0.03 16.19 18.48
CA ASP A 246 -0.36 17.61 18.37
C ASP A 246 -1.32 17.84 17.20
N TRP A 247 -2.60 17.61 17.49
CA TRP A 247 -3.72 17.96 16.64
C TRP A 247 -3.94 19.48 16.52
N LYS A 248 -3.18 20.32 17.26
CA LYS A 248 -3.31 21.79 17.18
C LYS A 248 -2.61 22.28 15.92
N ARG A 249 -3.34 22.21 14.81
CA ARG A 249 -2.90 22.70 13.51
C ARG A 249 -2.64 24.20 13.54
N SER A 250 -1.64 24.66 12.82
CA SER A 250 -1.39 26.09 12.57
C SER A 250 -2.60 26.79 11.96
N GLU A 251 -3.39 26.05 11.17
CA GLU A 251 -4.70 26.46 10.64
C GLU A 251 -5.68 26.88 11.75
N TYR A 252 -5.63 26.27 12.94
CA TYR A 252 -6.51 26.63 14.05
C TYR A 252 -5.82 27.50 15.12
N TYR A 253 -4.49 27.73 15.01
CA TYR A 253 -3.71 28.27 16.11
C TYR A 253 -2.53 29.14 15.62
N THR A 254 -2.71 30.46 15.70
CA THR A 254 -1.70 31.46 15.29
C THR A 254 -0.48 31.56 16.22
N PHE A 255 -0.49 30.89 17.38
CA PHE A 255 0.53 31.00 18.43
C PHE A 255 1.42 29.77 18.59
N TRP A 256 1.40 28.83 17.64
CA TRP A 256 2.12 27.58 17.77
C TRP A 256 3.63 27.82 17.53
N LYS A 257 4.47 27.50 18.51
CA LYS A 257 5.92 27.83 18.53
C LYS A 257 6.82 26.62 18.85
N ASN A 258 6.26 25.40 18.91
CA ASN A 258 6.96 24.24 19.46
C ASN A 258 7.83 23.48 18.45
N ALA A 259 7.83 23.87 17.17
CA ALA A 259 8.90 23.52 16.24
C ALA A 259 9.82 24.74 16.06
N PRO A 260 11.16 24.57 15.99
CA PRO A 260 12.02 25.66 15.55
C PRO A 260 11.56 26.12 14.17
N ALA A 261 11.30 27.42 14.01
CA ALA A 261 10.72 28.00 12.79
C ALA A 261 11.47 27.65 11.48
N ALA A 262 12.70 27.16 11.58
CA ALA A 262 13.51 26.69 10.45
C ALA A 262 13.12 25.30 9.90
N PHE A 263 12.39 24.47 10.65
CA PHE A 263 11.91 23.14 10.19
C PHE A 263 10.45 23.15 9.75
N ASP A 264 9.75 24.25 9.99
CA ASP A 264 8.35 24.47 9.65
C ASP A 264 8.19 25.20 8.31
N THR A 265 9.28 25.41 7.56
CA THR A 265 9.25 26.15 6.30
C THR A 265 8.51 25.41 5.18
N ASP A 266 8.27 24.10 5.29
CA ASP A 266 7.46 23.37 4.31
C ASP A 266 5.95 23.45 4.59
N GLU A 267 5.53 23.78 5.81
CA GLU A 267 4.14 24.18 6.11
C GLU A 267 3.95 25.71 6.00
N LEU A 268 5.00 26.52 6.26
CA LEU A 268 4.94 27.99 6.35
C LEU A 268 5.51 28.79 5.16
N SER A 269 6.18 28.18 4.16
CA SER A 269 6.65 28.94 2.99
C SER A 269 5.52 29.30 2.00
N GLY A 270 4.30 28.81 2.24
CA GLY A 270 3.10 29.42 1.70
C GLY A 270 2.82 30.72 2.43
N THR A 271 3.10 31.86 1.79
CA THR A 271 2.78 33.23 2.25
C THR A 271 1.53 33.27 3.14
N ALA A 272 1.73 33.55 4.43
CA ALA A 272 0.65 33.76 5.41
C ALA A 272 -0.32 34.82 4.87
N GLY A 273 -1.53 34.40 4.47
CA GLY A 273 -2.58 35.30 3.97
C GLY A 273 -3.33 34.81 2.73
N THR A 274 -2.87 33.74 2.07
CA THR A 274 -3.70 33.04 1.07
C THR A 274 -3.86 31.59 1.48
N MET A 275 -5.04 31.24 1.98
CA MET A 275 -5.48 29.86 2.09
C MET A 275 -5.34 29.17 0.73
N ARG A 276 -4.32 28.32 0.59
CA ARG A 276 -4.51 27.11 -0.20
C ARG A 276 -5.37 26.22 0.69
N GLY A 277 -6.66 26.19 0.40
CA GLY A 277 -7.67 25.55 1.26
C GLY A 277 -7.22 24.19 1.75
N LEU A 278 -7.47 23.92 3.03
CA LEU A 278 -7.51 22.58 3.60
C LEU A 278 -6.36 21.71 3.10
N LEU A 279 -5.11 22.12 3.37
CA LEU A 279 -3.85 21.55 2.84
C LEU A 279 -4.08 20.64 1.63
N GLY A 280 -4.18 21.22 0.44
CA GLY A 280 -4.33 20.46 -0.80
C GLY A 280 -3.31 19.32 -0.90
N PRO A 281 -3.61 18.26 -1.70
CA PRO A 281 -2.77 17.09 -1.87
C PRO A 281 -1.33 17.52 -2.22
N GLY A 282 -0.43 17.46 -1.24
CA GLY A 282 0.93 17.99 -1.33
C GLY A 282 1.54 18.37 0.01
N ASN A 283 0.76 18.86 0.98
CA ASN A 283 1.27 19.24 2.31
C ASN A 283 0.77 18.26 3.38
N SER A 284 1.18 17.00 3.25
CA SER A 284 0.87 16.00 4.26
C SER A 284 1.66 16.23 5.53
N GLN A 285 1.09 15.91 6.70
CA GLN A 285 1.77 15.91 8.00
C GLN A 285 2.99 14.98 8.07
N GLY A 286 3.40 14.34 6.97
CA GLY A 286 4.60 13.51 6.89
C GLY A 286 4.55 12.21 7.70
N ILE A 287 3.57 12.03 8.58
CA ILE A 287 3.40 10.81 9.36
C ILE A 287 2.90 9.69 8.44
N ARG A 288 3.71 8.64 8.36
CA ARG A 288 3.51 7.44 7.55
C ARG A 288 3.78 6.27 8.48
N GLY A 289 2.90 5.27 8.53
CA GLY A 289 3.00 4.19 9.51
C GLY A 289 4.24 3.32 9.37
N PHE A 290 4.25 2.18 10.05
CA PHE A 290 5.28 1.17 9.91
C PHE A 290 5.35 0.69 8.46
N VAL A 291 6.55 0.58 7.92
CA VAL A 291 6.82 0.08 6.57
C VAL A 291 7.79 -1.09 6.66
N PHE A 292 7.54 -2.14 5.88
CA PHE A 292 8.26 -3.39 6.02
C PHE A 292 9.54 -3.43 5.18
N THR A 293 9.47 -3.06 3.91
CA THR A 293 10.62 -3.08 2.98
C THR A 293 11.10 -1.69 2.62
N GLY A 294 10.26 -0.67 2.85
CA GLY A 294 10.55 0.72 2.50
C GLY A 294 10.43 1.01 1.01
N LYS A 295 9.85 0.10 0.22
CA LYS A 295 9.73 0.25 -1.25
C LYS A 295 8.46 0.99 -1.65
N SER A 296 7.49 1.14 -0.75
CA SER A 296 6.28 1.92 -0.98
C SER A 296 6.55 3.42 -0.86
N ASP A 297 6.65 4.08 -2.01
CA ASP A 297 6.60 5.54 -2.13
C ASP A 297 5.16 5.99 -2.35
N ALA A 298 4.67 6.89 -1.49
CA ALA A 298 3.35 7.49 -1.62
C ALA A 298 3.25 8.49 -2.80
N GLY A 299 4.37 8.79 -3.48
CA GLY A 299 4.47 9.69 -4.63
C GLY A 299 4.79 11.13 -4.24
N ASP A 300 4.92 11.40 -2.94
CA ASP A 300 5.31 12.66 -2.33
C ASP A 300 6.74 12.61 -1.73
N GLY A 301 7.52 11.57 -2.06
CA GLY A 301 8.87 11.35 -1.52
C GLY A 301 8.87 10.75 -0.11
N CYS A 302 7.69 10.43 0.41
CA CYS A 302 7.50 9.79 1.70
C CYS A 302 7.39 8.28 1.55
N ILE A 303 8.10 7.55 2.41
CA ILE A 303 7.96 6.11 2.52
C ILE A 303 6.88 5.76 3.55
N GLY A 304 6.00 4.83 3.20
CA GLY A 304 5.01 4.23 4.08
C GLY A 304 3.59 4.44 3.57
N SER A 305 2.68 4.81 4.47
CA SER A 305 1.24 4.77 4.18
C SER A 305 0.80 5.83 3.17
N ARG A 306 0.03 5.42 2.16
CA ARG A 306 -0.61 6.35 1.21
C ARG A 306 -1.74 7.16 1.82
N PHE A 307 -2.19 6.82 3.01
CA PHE A 307 -3.16 7.59 3.78
C PHE A 307 -2.47 8.64 4.65
N PRO A 308 -2.38 9.91 4.20
CA PRO A 308 -2.02 11.00 5.10
C PRO A 308 -3.11 11.19 6.15
N VAL A 309 -2.77 11.81 7.28
CA VAL A 309 -3.72 12.08 8.36
C VAL A 309 -4.96 12.82 7.85
N GLN A 310 -4.77 13.79 6.96
CA GLN A 310 -5.84 14.55 6.34
C GLN A 310 -6.79 13.68 5.52
N GLU A 311 -6.27 12.66 4.82
CA GLU A 311 -7.09 11.73 4.04
C GLU A 311 -7.90 10.81 4.95
N VAL A 312 -7.30 10.36 6.06
CA VAL A 312 -7.99 9.54 7.07
C VAL A 312 -9.14 10.32 7.68
N GLU A 313 -8.89 11.54 8.12
CA GLU A 313 -9.95 12.41 8.65
C GLU A 313 -10.99 12.75 7.60
N ARG A 314 -10.58 13.06 6.37
CA ARG A 314 -11.51 13.34 5.27
C ARG A 314 -12.46 12.17 5.08
N ARG A 315 -11.97 10.92 5.06
CA ARG A 315 -12.82 9.72 4.94
C ARG A 315 -13.73 9.55 6.15
N LEU A 316 -13.18 9.67 7.35
CA LEU A 316 -13.95 9.58 8.59
C LEU A 316 -15.07 10.62 8.67
N ASN A 317 -14.87 11.82 8.12
CA ASN A 317 -15.86 12.88 8.15
C ASN A 317 -16.81 12.88 6.92
N GLN A 318 -16.43 12.26 5.79
CA GLN A 318 -17.25 12.19 4.57
C GLN A 318 -18.32 11.10 4.60
N ASP A 319 -18.06 9.99 5.28
CA ASP A 319 -18.94 8.81 5.23
C ASP A 319 -20.21 8.95 6.09
N PHE A 320 -20.34 10.04 6.84
CA PHE A 320 -21.44 10.25 7.76
C PHE A 320 -22.11 11.61 7.51
N SER A 321 -23.44 11.63 7.45
CA SER A 321 -24.16 12.89 7.65
C SER A 321 -23.84 13.43 9.04
N THR A 322 -23.88 14.75 9.22
CA THR A 322 -23.58 15.43 10.49
C THR A 322 -24.34 14.83 11.69
N ASN A 323 -25.59 14.41 11.46
CA ASN A 323 -26.44 13.72 12.43
C ASN A 323 -26.01 12.25 12.72
N ALA A 324 -25.36 11.58 11.78
CA ALA A 324 -24.83 10.23 11.97
C ALA A 324 -23.51 10.25 12.74
N ILE A 325 -22.62 11.22 12.51
CA ILE A 325 -21.37 11.38 13.29
C ILE A 325 -21.71 11.55 14.76
N ALA A 326 -22.56 12.54 15.08
CA ALA A 326 -22.94 12.91 16.43
C ALA A 326 -23.52 11.76 17.27
N LYS A 327 -24.19 10.80 16.62
CA LYS A 327 -24.89 9.69 17.29
C LYS A 327 -24.16 8.35 17.22
N LYS A 328 -23.25 8.14 16.26
CA LYS A 328 -22.73 6.81 15.93
C LYS A 328 -21.22 6.68 16.00
N VAL A 329 -20.45 7.76 15.83
CA VAL A 329 -18.99 7.65 15.82
C VAL A 329 -18.44 8.07 17.17
N ARG A 330 -18.07 7.08 17.99
CA ARG A 330 -17.33 7.34 19.23
C ARG A 330 -15.85 7.49 18.92
N SER A 331 -15.16 8.23 19.78
CA SER A 331 -13.70 8.21 19.85
C SER A 331 -13.21 6.76 19.94
N GLY A 332 -12.14 6.46 19.23
CA GLY A 332 -11.65 5.09 19.11
C GLY A 332 -10.36 5.01 18.33
N GLY A 333 -9.93 3.78 18.11
CA GLY A 333 -8.76 3.48 17.30
C GLY A 333 -9.11 2.73 16.03
N MET A 334 -8.25 2.84 15.03
CA MET A 334 -8.28 2.02 13.82
C MET A 334 -6.87 1.56 13.47
N VAL A 335 -6.78 0.47 12.70
CA VAL A 335 -5.56 0.05 12.02
C VAL A 335 -5.81 0.10 10.53
N ILE A 336 -4.91 0.75 9.81
CA ILE A 336 -4.83 0.75 8.36
C ILE A 336 -3.73 -0.23 7.98
N VAL A 337 -4.08 -1.22 7.17
CA VAL A 337 -3.15 -2.16 6.59
C VAL A 337 -3.15 -1.94 5.09
N GLU A 338 -1.96 -1.79 4.53
CA GLU A 338 -1.73 -1.61 3.11
C GLU A 338 -0.71 -2.65 2.63
N PHE A 339 -0.98 -3.25 1.48
CA PHE A 339 -0.16 -4.30 0.90
C PHE A 339 0.10 -3.96 -0.57
N TRP A 340 1.37 -3.92 -0.94
CA TRP A 340 1.84 -3.77 -2.30
C TRP A 340 2.46 -5.07 -2.74
N TRP A 341 2.01 -5.57 -3.88
CA TRP A 341 2.54 -6.79 -4.45
C TRP A 341 2.63 -6.70 -5.96
N GLN A 342 3.79 -7.05 -6.48
CA GLN A 342 4.13 -7.00 -7.87
C GLN A 342 3.81 -8.34 -8.53
N HIS A 343 2.89 -8.30 -9.49
CA HIS A 343 2.45 -9.49 -10.21
C HIS A 343 3.45 -9.85 -11.30
N GLN A 344 4.08 -11.01 -11.16
CA GLN A 344 4.95 -11.56 -12.19
C GLN A 344 4.11 -12.12 -13.35
N LEU A 345 4.24 -11.51 -14.53
CA LEU A 345 3.58 -11.99 -15.74
C LEU A 345 4.25 -13.27 -16.24
N LEU A 346 3.54 -14.41 -16.16
CA LEU A 346 4.08 -15.71 -16.56
C LEU A 346 4.07 -15.91 -18.08
N PHE A 347 2.96 -15.55 -18.72
CA PHE A 347 2.78 -15.76 -20.17
C PHE A 347 3.04 -14.48 -20.95
N ALA A 348 2.64 -13.33 -20.40
CA ALA A 348 2.70 -12.05 -21.08
C ALA A 348 4.00 -11.29 -20.87
N GLY A 349 4.92 -11.74 -20.00
CA GLY A 349 6.14 -11.01 -19.63
C GLY A 349 6.97 -10.55 -20.84
N PRO A 350 7.46 -11.46 -21.70
CA PRO A 350 8.28 -11.08 -22.86
C PRO A 350 7.57 -10.14 -23.84
N ILE A 351 6.26 -10.34 -24.04
CA ILE A 351 5.44 -9.50 -24.93
C ILE A 351 5.27 -8.11 -24.31
N TYR A 352 4.98 -8.05 -23.02
CA TYR A 352 4.82 -6.80 -22.28
C TYR A 352 6.10 -5.96 -22.32
N HIS A 353 7.26 -6.59 -22.15
CA HIS A 353 8.57 -5.91 -22.28
C HIS A 353 8.84 -5.38 -23.70
N LEU A 354 8.31 -6.05 -24.74
CA LEU A 354 8.45 -5.57 -26.11
C LEU A 354 7.71 -4.23 -26.34
N PHE A 355 6.56 -4.07 -25.71
CA PHE A 355 5.71 -2.88 -25.85
C PHE A 355 6.03 -1.78 -24.84
N ASN A 356 6.53 -2.12 -23.66
CA ASN A 356 6.87 -1.17 -22.61
C ASN A 356 8.39 -0.97 -22.54
N GLN A 357 8.93 -0.19 -23.50
CA GLN A 357 10.36 0.11 -23.59
C GLN A 357 10.85 1.18 -22.60
N GLN A 358 9.94 1.76 -21.80
CA GLN A 358 10.31 2.73 -20.77
C GLN A 358 10.51 2.01 -19.42
N GLY A 359 11.77 1.91 -19.00
CA GLY A 359 12.16 1.34 -17.72
C GLY A 359 12.79 -0.05 -17.84
N THR A 360 13.25 -0.58 -16.71
CA THR A 360 13.69 -1.98 -16.65
C THR A 360 12.47 -2.91 -16.76
N PRO A 361 12.65 -4.15 -17.26
CA PRO A 361 11.58 -5.15 -17.29
C PRO A 361 10.81 -5.26 -15.96
N GLU A 362 11.53 -5.14 -14.84
CA GLU A 362 10.99 -5.28 -13.50
C GLU A 362 10.17 -4.04 -13.07
N GLU A 363 10.58 -2.82 -13.43
CA GLU A 363 9.80 -1.60 -13.12
C GLU A 363 8.44 -1.58 -13.80
N SER A 364 8.33 -2.27 -14.93
CA SER A 364 7.17 -2.28 -15.81
C SER A 364 6.07 -3.24 -15.32
N GLN A 365 6.36 -4.13 -14.37
CA GLN A 365 5.39 -5.13 -13.94
C GLN A 365 4.19 -4.49 -13.20
N PRO A 366 2.97 -5.04 -13.38
CA PRO A 366 1.79 -4.52 -12.72
C PRO A 366 1.88 -4.71 -11.20
N MET A 367 1.57 -3.65 -10.47
CA MET A 367 1.53 -3.65 -9.00
C MET A 367 0.07 -3.68 -8.52
N LEU A 368 -0.24 -4.69 -7.72
CA LEU A 368 -1.48 -4.82 -6.97
C LEU A 368 -1.33 -4.06 -5.65
N TYR A 369 -2.21 -3.09 -5.43
CA TYR A 369 -2.31 -2.35 -4.18
C TYR A 369 -3.67 -2.63 -3.54
N VAL A 370 -3.63 -3.19 -2.34
CA VAL A 370 -4.84 -3.48 -1.55
C VAL A 370 -4.66 -2.90 -0.16
N PHE A 371 -5.72 -2.30 0.37
CA PHE A 371 -5.71 -1.79 1.73
C PHE A 371 -7.02 -2.11 2.45
N GLY A 372 -6.97 -2.08 3.78
CA GLY A 372 -8.12 -2.27 4.64
C GLY A 372 -7.98 -1.41 5.89
N ILE A 373 -9.13 -0.92 6.38
CA ILE A 373 -9.23 -0.13 7.61
C ILE A 373 -10.10 -0.92 8.59
N PHE A 374 -9.56 -1.22 9.76
CA PHE A 374 -10.21 -2.05 10.77
C PHE A 374 -10.24 -1.32 12.11
N PRO A 375 -11.25 -1.54 12.96
CA PRO A 375 -11.25 -0.96 14.31
C PRO A 375 -10.08 -1.53 15.12
N ALA A 376 -9.40 -0.71 15.91
CA ALA A 376 -8.30 -1.14 16.77
C ALA A 376 -8.54 -0.67 18.20
N ILE A 377 -8.99 -1.59 19.05
CA ILE A 377 -9.34 -1.28 20.46
C ILE A 377 -8.13 -0.82 21.28
N GLY A 378 -6.92 -1.25 20.92
CA GLY A 378 -5.72 -0.84 21.62
C GLY A 378 -5.16 0.52 21.20
N ALA A 379 -5.71 1.14 20.15
CA ALA A 379 -5.33 2.47 19.68
C ALA A 379 -6.32 3.55 20.15
N GLU A 380 -7.06 3.30 21.24
CA GLU A 380 -7.99 4.29 21.78
C GLU A 380 -7.26 5.58 22.19
N PRO A 381 -7.87 6.76 21.97
CA PRO A 381 -7.32 8.01 22.43
C PRO A 381 -7.22 8.00 23.94
N THR A 382 -6.00 7.92 24.46
CA THR A 382 -5.73 8.38 25.81
C THR A 382 -6.01 9.87 25.86
N ALA A 383 -6.80 10.31 26.84
CA ALA A 383 -6.98 11.73 27.13
C ALA A 383 -5.58 12.36 27.16
N THR A 384 -5.31 13.28 26.24
CA THR A 384 -4.00 13.91 26.10
C THR A 384 -3.64 14.40 27.50
N PRO A 385 -2.52 13.96 28.11
CA PRO A 385 -2.14 14.48 29.40
C PRO A 385 -2.06 16.00 29.24
N VAL A 386 -2.84 16.71 30.03
CA VAL A 386 -2.79 18.17 30.12
C VAL A 386 -1.40 18.47 30.65
N ARG A 387 -0.44 18.71 29.76
CA ARG A 387 0.91 19.17 30.13
C ARG A 387 0.87 20.65 30.43
#